data_AF-A0A4Q6E9E4-F1
#
_entry.id   AF-A0A4Q6E9E4-F1
#
_cell.length_a   1.000
_cell.length_b   1.000
_cell.length_c   1.000
_cell.angle_alpha   90.00
_cell.angle_beta   90.00
_cell.angle_gamma   90.00
#
_symmetry.space_group_name_H-M   'P 1'
#
loop_
_entity.id
_entity.type
_entity.pdbx_description
1 polymer ?
#
loop_
_entity_poly.entity_id
_entity_poly.type
_entity_poly.pdbx_seq_one_letter_code
_entity_poly.pdbx_strand_id
1 'polypeptide(L)'
;MKKLALFLVLILAVTYVSAHDVTDSLQTVPLSPLDSLKQELRNNPYDSLKAGLYTQIAAYYLDYDKITNKKEKTNYQNEAINYTIMAMRNYSKYYDTVGMRNSFDNLVKVYRAQKKFSQAKWFILQSNTLSRAIHDVPNIISSLLQLAAIKADIKDYSLAMRDLNEALKLSTDNRMPKTEVKVQEGYAQLYGKMKNRTKEAIALKRRDFLNDSIKKAEQAQLAKLNKPDSVSKKKLLAIKKTKPAPSKKLASL
;
A
#
# COMPACT_ATOMS: atom_id res chain seq x y z
N MET A 1 -44.19 -52.58 44.91
CA MET A 1 -43.69 -53.97 45.10
C MET A 1 -42.89 -54.33 43.84
N LYS A 2 -41.55 -54.18 43.86
CA LYS A 2 -40.52 -55.27 43.82
C LYS A 2 -40.86 -56.35 42.77
N LYS A 3 -40.10 -56.58 41.69
CA LYS A 3 -38.68 -57.07 41.57
C LYS A 3 -38.19 -56.84 40.10
N LEU A 4 -36.94 -56.39 39.84
CA LEU A 4 -35.72 -57.19 39.49
C LEU A 4 -35.93 -58.19 38.33
N ALA A 5 -35.08 -58.38 37.31
CA ALA A 5 -33.74 -57.89 36.95
C ALA A 5 -33.38 -58.40 35.51
N LEU A 6 -32.43 -57.72 34.85
CA LEU A 6 -31.31 -58.22 34.02
C LEU A 6 -31.58 -59.25 32.88
N PHE A 7 -31.15 -58.94 31.65
CA PHE A 7 -29.96 -59.59 31.06
C PHE A 7 -29.50 -58.90 29.76
N LEU A 8 -28.25 -58.42 29.80
CA LEU A 8 -27.42 -58.01 28.69
C LEU A 8 -26.81 -59.28 28.07
N VAL A 9 -26.96 -59.47 26.76
CA VAL A 9 -26.14 -60.44 26.01
C VAL A 9 -25.48 -59.72 24.85
N LEU A 10 -24.17 -59.57 25.02
CA LEU A 10 -23.17 -59.20 24.04
C LEU A 10 -22.93 -60.40 23.12
N ILE A 11 -23.09 -60.25 21.80
CA ILE A 11 -22.45 -61.15 20.84
C ILE A 11 -21.61 -60.29 19.89
N LEU A 12 -20.29 -60.46 20.05
CA LEU A 12 -19.27 -60.10 19.07
C LEU A 12 -19.50 -60.89 17.78
N ALA A 13 -19.67 -60.18 16.67
CA ALA A 13 -19.30 -60.70 15.37
C ALA A 13 -18.25 -59.74 14.78
N VAL A 14 -16.99 -60.12 14.99
CA VAL A 14 -15.84 -59.57 14.27
C VAL A 14 -15.94 -60.07 12.84
N THR A 15 -16.23 -59.19 11.90
CA THR A 15 -15.93 -59.43 10.50
C THR A 15 -14.92 -58.37 10.04
N TYR A 16 -13.70 -58.85 9.83
CA TYR A 16 -12.67 -58.14 9.09
C TYR A 16 -13.20 -57.86 7.68
N VAL A 17 -13.52 -56.60 7.39
CA VAL A 17 -13.57 -56.11 6.01
C VAL A 17 -12.34 -55.25 5.81
N SER A 18 -11.44 -55.80 5.01
CA SER A 18 -10.19 -55.21 4.57
C SER A 18 -10.39 -53.79 4.06
N ALA A 19 -9.43 -52.94 4.40
CA ALA A 19 -9.23 -51.64 3.80
C ALA A 19 -9.25 -51.75 2.27
N HIS A 20 -10.30 -51.24 1.66
CA HIS A 20 -10.28 -50.83 0.27
C HIS A 20 -10.66 -49.36 0.21
N ASP A 21 -9.76 -48.60 -0.41
CA ASP A 21 -9.78 -47.17 -0.62
C ASP A 21 -11.16 -46.66 -1.02
N VAL A 22 -11.87 -46.05 -0.07
CA VAL A 22 -12.75 -44.93 -0.37
C VAL A 22 -11.90 -43.69 -0.13
N THR A 23 -11.06 -43.37 -1.11
CA THR A 23 -10.59 -41.99 -1.28
C THR A 23 -11.85 -41.17 -1.57
N ASP A 24 -12.44 -40.63 -0.50
CA ASP A 24 -13.40 -39.56 -0.59
C ASP A 24 -12.63 -38.36 -1.14
N SER A 25 -12.56 -38.28 -2.47
CA SER A 25 -11.98 -37.16 -3.19
C SER A 25 -12.95 -35.99 -3.04
N LEU A 26 -12.97 -35.39 -1.85
CA LEU A 26 -13.42 -34.03 -1.65
C LEU A 26 -12.61 -33.19 -2.64
N GLN A 27 -13.20 -32.89 -3.79
CA GLN A 27 -12.73 -31.88 -4.72
C GLN A 27 -12.59 -30.61 -3.90
N THR A 28 -11.36 -30.28 -3.50
CA THR A 28 -11.05 -29.04 -2.83
C THR A 28 -11.33 -27.93 -3.83
N VAL A 29 -12.53 -27.34 -3.76
CA VAL A 29 -12.85 -26.14 -4.51
C VAL A 29 -11.74 -25.13 -4.17
N PRO A 30 -11.03 -24.59 -5.17
CA PRO A 30 -9.95 -23.66 -4.89
C PRO A 30 -10.53 -22.47 -4.14
N LEU A 31 -10.03 -22.26 -2.92
CA LEU A 31 -10.48 -21.17 -2.07
C LEU A 31 -10.24 -19.84 -2.79
N SER A 32 -11.20 -18.92 -2.66
CA SER A 32 -10.97 -17.55 -3.12
C SER A 32 -9.73 -16.98 -2.40
N PRO A 33 -8.99 -16.02 -2.99
CA PRO A 33 -7.84 -15.43 -2.34
C PRO A 33 -8.13 -14.90 -0.92
N LEU A 34 -9.35 -14.37 -0.70
CA LEU A 34 -9.81 -13.92 0.60
C LEU A 34 -10.02 -15.08 1.59
N ASP A 35 -10.61 -16.19 1.14
CA ASP A 35 -10.87 -17.34 2.00
C ASP A 35 -9.57 -18.04 2.40
N SER A 36 -8.61 -18.13 1.48
CA SER A 36 -7.24 -18.60 1.76
C SER A 36 -6.56 -17.76 2.83
N LEU A 37 -6.61 -16.42 2.73
CA LEU A 37 -6.04 -15.52 3.74
C LEU A 37 -6.71 -15.70 5.11
N LYS A 38 -8.05 -15.87 5.14
CA LYS A 38 -8.79 -16.13 6.40
C LYS A 38 -8.48 -17.49 6.99
N GLN A 39 -8.24 -18.51 6.17
CA GLN A 39 -7.80 -19.82 6.64
C GLN A 39 -6.39 -19.75 7.21
N GLU A 40 -5.46 -19.09 6.52
CA GLU A 40 -4.10 -18.87 7.00
C GLU A 40 -4.11 -18.14 8.35
N LEU A 41 -4.91 -17.07 8.48
CA LEU A 41 -5.08 -16.35 9.73
C LEU A 41 -5.57 -17.24 10.88
N ARG A 42 -6.53 -18.14 10.61
CA ARG A 42 -7.07 -19.07 11.62
C ARG A 42 -6.03 -20.11 12.06
N ASN A 43 -5.20 -20.56 11.13
CA ASN A 43 -4.23 -21.62 11.38
C ASN A 43 -2.88 -21.10 11.88
N ASN A 44 -2.65 -19.78 11.83
CA ASN A 44 -1.37 -19.19 12.23
C ASN A 44 -1.26 -19.08 13.77
N PRO A 45 -0.33 -19.82 14.41
CA PRO A 45 -0.15 -19.79 15.85
C PRO A 45 0.62 -18.54 16.33
N TYR A 46 1.30 -17.83 15.42
CA TYR A 46 2.18 -16.71 15.75
C TYR A 46 1.44 -15.37 15.66
N ASP A 47 1.14 -14.77 16.81
CA ASP A 47 0.49 -13.46 16.89
C ASP A 47 1.26 -12.35 16.14
N SER A 48 2.60 -12.42 16.11
CA SER A 48 3.44 -11.45 15.42
C SER A 48 3.21 -11.41 13.91
N LEU A 49 2.78 -12.52 13.30
CA LEU A 49 2.52 -12.62 11.86
C LEU A 49 1.08 -12.24 11.49
N LYS A 50 0.17 -12.21 12.47
CA LYS A 50 -1.25 -11.90 12.24
C LYS A 50 -1.46 -10.47 11.75
N ALA A 51 -0.60 -9.52 12.14
CA ALA A 51 -0.71 -8.12 11.70
C ALA A 51 -0.68 -7.98 10.17
N GLY A 52 0.26 -8.69 9.52
CA GLY A 52 0.38 -8.71 8.07
C GLY A 52 -0.83 -9.35 7.40
N LEU A 53 -1.32 -10.48 7.94
CA LEU A 53 -2.52 -11.16 7.43
C LEU A 53 -3.77 -10.29 7.56
N TYR A 54 -3.99 -9.65 8.71
CA TYR A 54 -5.06 -8.69 8.90
C TYR A 54 -4.98 -7.53 7.91
N THR A 55 -3.76 -7.04 7.63
CA THR A 55 -3.55 -5.95 6.65
C THR A 55 -3.92 -6.39 5.24
N GLN A 56 -3.55 -7.60 4.83
CA GLN A 56 -3.90 -8.14 3.51
C GLN A 56 -5.40 -8.37 3.35
N ILE A 57 -6.05 -8.94 4.38
CA ILE A 57 -7.50 -9.12 4.38
C ILE A 57 -8.21 -7.76 4.34
N ALA A 58 -7.76 -6.79 5.14
CA ALA A 58 -8.30 -5.43 5.10
C ALA A 58 -8.12 -4.80 3.71
N ALA A 59 -6.96 -4.96 3.07
CA ALA A 59 -6.69 -4.44 1.72
C ALA A 59 -7.68 -4.99 0.68
N TYR A 60 -8.02 -6.27 0.76
CA TYR A 60 -9.08 -6.86 -0.07
C TYR A 60 -10.42 -6.14 0.14
N TYR A 61 -10.81 -5.91 1.40
CA TYR A 61 -12.06 -5.23 1.70
C TYR A 61 -12.05 -3.72 1.40
N LEU A 62 -10.88 -3.08 1.35
CA LEU A 62 -10.72 -1.66 0.98
C LEU A 62 -11.02 -1.37 -0.49
N ASP A 63 -11.17 -2.41 -1.32
CA ASP A 63 -11.64 -2.32 -2.71
C ASP A 63 -13.17 -2.20 -2.83
N TYR A 64 -13.87 -1.85 -1.73
CA TYR A 64 -15.31 -1.60 -1.69
C TYR A 64 -15.82 -0.58 -2.72
N ASP A 65 -14.94 0.25 -3.29
CA ASP A 65 -15.30 1.20 -4.35
C ASP A 65 -15.69 0.51 -5.66
N LYS A 66 -15.26 -0.74 -5.87
CA LYS A 66 -15.63 -1.60 -7.01
C LYS A 66 -17.01 -2.25 -6.82
N ILE A 67 -17.59 -2.17 -5.63
CA ILE A 67 -18.84 -2.85 -5.28
C ILE A 67 -20.03 -1.94 -5.56
N THR A 68 -20.90 -2.35 -6.49
CA THR A 68 -22.10 -1.59 -6.88
C THR A 68 -23.24 -1.75 -5.88
N ASN A 69 -23.42 -2.95 -5.32
CA ASN A 69 -24.49 -3.21 -4.37
C ASN A 69 -24.23 -2.46 -3.05
N LYS A 70 -25.15 -1.57 -2.65
CA LYS A 70 -24.98 -0.71 -1.46
C LYS A 70 -24.84 -1.50 -0.16
N LYS A 71 -25.61 -2.57 0.02
CA LYS A 71 -25.56 -3.41 1.23
C LYS A 71 -24.22 -4.12 1.32
N GLU A 72 -23.79 -4.73 0.22
CA GLU A 72 -22.50 -5.40 0.13
C GLU A 72 -21.33 -4.44 0.32
N LYS A 73 -21.38 -3.26 -0.31
CA LYS A 73 -20.40 -2.18 -0.10
C LYS A 73 -20.29 -1.80 1.38
N THR A 74 -21.42 -1.69 2.08
CA THR A 74 -21.43 -1.40 3.51
C THR A 74 -20.79 -2.52 4.33
N ASN A 75 -21.07 -3.79 3.97
CA ASN A 75 -20.44 -4.94 4.60
C ASN A 75 -18.91 -4.93 4.40
N TYR A 76 -18.45 -4.69 3.17
CA TYR A 76 -17.02 -4.58 2.87
C TYR A 76 -16.36 -3.46 3.67
N GLN A 77 -17.00 -2.30 3.79
CA GLN A 77 -16.48 -1.21 4.61
C GLN A 77 -16.37 -1.61 6.08
N ASN A 78 -17.36 -2.33 6.63
CA ASN A 78 -17.33 -2.79 8.01
C ASN A 78 -16.21 -3.82 8.25
N GLU A 79 -16.04 -4.76 7.32
CA GLU A 79 -14.95 -5.74 7.38
C GLU A 79 -13.57 -5.07 7.24
N ALA A 80 -13.42 -4.10 6.33
CA ALA A 80 -12.20 -3.31 6.20
C ALA A 80 -11.84 -2.63 7.53
N ILE A 81 -12.82 -2.01 8.22
CA ILE A 81 -12.61 -1.41 9.55
C ILE A 81 -12.18 -2.48 10.55
N ASN A 82 -12.90 -3.59 10.63
CA ASN A 82 -12.65 -4.64 11.61
C ASN A 82 -11.22 -5.20 11.49
N TYR A 83 -10.84 -5.63 10.30
CA TYR A 83 -9.50 -6.18 10.05
C TYR A 83 -8.40 -5.12 10.19
N THR A 84 -8.66 -3.86 9.81
CA THR A 84 -7.69 -2.78 10.02
C THR A 84 -7.46 -2.50 11.52
N ILE A 85 -8.51 -2.54 12.36
CA ILE A 85 -8.37 -2.39 13.81
C ILE A 85 -7.58 -3.56 14.41
N MET A 86 -7.82 -4.79 13.95
CA MET A 86 -7.05 -5.97 14.39
C MET A 86 -5.57 -5.83 14.01
N ALA A 87 -5.26 -5.38 12.79
CA ALA A 87 -3.90 -5.10 12.35
C ALA A 87 -3.24 -4.01 13.23
N MET A 88 -3.92 -2.88 13.39
CA MET A 88 -3.46 -1.74 14.19
C MET A 88 -3.10 -2.12 15.62
N ARG A 89 -3.95 -2.94 16.29
CA ARG A 89 -3.69 -3.43 17.64
C ARG A 89 -2.43 -4.27 17.72
N ASN A 90 -2.19 -5.13 16.72
CA ASN A 90 -0.96 -5.92 16.67
C ASN A 90 0.26 -5.05 16.39
N TYR A 91 0.21 -4.14 15.41
CA TYR A 91 1.31 -3.21 15.16
C TYR A 91 1.63 -2.35 16.39
N SER A 92 0.61 -1.90 17.12
CA SER A 92 0.80 -1.19 18.39
C SER A 92 1.47 -2.06 19.46
N LYS A 93 1.09 -3.33 19.59
CA LYS A 93 1.71 -4.28 20.53
C LYS A 93 3.21 -4.45 20.27
N TYR A 94 3.64 -4.37 19.01
CA TYR A 94 5.03 -4.54 18.59
C TYR A 94 5.74 -3.22 18.26
N TYR A 95 5.15 -2.07 18.60
CA TYR A 95 5.70 -0.73 18.33
C TYR A 95 6.04 -0.46 16.85
N ASP A 96 5.34 -1.13 15.93
CA ASP A 96 5.50 -0.90 14.49
C ASP A 96 4.73 0.37 14.09
N THR A 97 5.43 1.50 14.13
CA THR A 97 4.86 2.81 13.79
C THR A 97 4.45 2.91 12.32
N VAL A 98 5.09 2.18 11.41
CA VAL A 98 4.76 2.18 9.98
C VAL A 98 3.47 1.41 9.75
N GLY A 99 3.34 0.23 10.34
CA GLY A 99 2.11 -0.58 10.32
C GLY A 99 0.93 0.15 10.98
N MET A 100 1.17 0.83 12.11
CA MET A 100 0.16 1.69 12.76
C MET A 100 -0.29 2.83 11.85
N ARG A 101 0.65 3.56 11.23
CA ARG A 101 0.34 4.65 10.28
C ARG A 101 -0.50 4.15 9.11
N ASN A 102 -0.10 3.05 8.48
CA ASN A 102 -0.86 2.45 7.38
C ASN A 102 -2.29 2.07 7.82
N SER A 103 -2.43 1.54 9.04
CA SER A 103 -3.74 1.20 9.59
C SER A 103 -4.61 2.44 9.82
N PHE A 104 -4.04 3.54 10.32
CA PHE A 104 -4.74 4.81 10.43
C PHE A 104 -5.21 5.33 9.06
N ASP A 105 -4.35 5.33 8.05
CA ASP A 105 -4.69 5.80 6.70
C ASP A 105 -5.83 4.94 6.08
N ASN A 106 -5.82 3.63 6.32
CA ASN A 106 -6.90 2.73 5.89
C ASN A 106 -8.23 3.06 6.60
N LEU A 107 -8.21 3.32 7.90
CA LEU A 107 -9.42 3.73 8.65
C LEU A 107 -9.95 5.07 8.15
N VAL A 108 -9.06 6.02 7.83
CA VAL A 108 -9.44 7.33 7.26
C VAL A 108 -10.18 7.14 5.95
N LYS A 109 -9.68 6.29 5.05
CA LYS A 109 -10.32 5.96 3.76
C LYS A 109 -11.77 5.50 3.99
N VAL A 110 -11.98 4.52 4.86
CA VAL A 110 -13.32 3.95 5.10
C VAL A 110 -14.24 4.95 5.81
N TYR A 111 -13.78 5.58 6.90
CA TYR A 111 -14.62 6.49 7.67
C TYR A 111 -15.01 7.72 6.86
N ARG A 112 -14.11 8.25 6.03
CA ARG A 112 -14.45 9.35 5.12
C ARG A 112 -15.49 8.91 4.09
N ALA A 113 -15.36 7.72 3.51
CA ALA A 113 -16.37 7.18 2.58
C ALA A 113 -17.74 6.96 3.25
N GLN A 114 -17.76 6.63 4.54
CA GLN A 114 -18.97 6.55 5.36
C GLN A 114 -19.47 7.92 5.85
N LYS A 115 -18.83 9.03 5.46
CA LYS A 115 -19.11 10.40 5.95
C LYS A 115 -18.97 10.57 7.47
N LYS A 116 -18.22 9.67 8.12
CA LYS A 116 -17.84 9.71 9.54
C LYS A 116 -16.61 10.59 9.72
N PHE A 117 -16.76 11.89 9.43
CA PHE A 117 -15.64 12.82 9.32
C PHE A 117 -14.89 13.06 10.62
N SER A 118 -15.55 12.99 11.78
CA SER A 118 -14.88 13.13 13.09
C SER A 118 -13.89 11.98 13.33
N GLN A 119 -14.30 10.75 13.05
CA GLN A 119 -13.46 9.56 13.14
C GLN A 119 -12.30 9.65 12.13
N ALA A 120 -12.61 9.96 10.86
CA ALA A 120 -11.58 10.14 9.84
C ALA A 120 -10.55 11.21 10.25
N LYS A 121 -11.00 12.36 10.75
CA LYS A 121 -10.12 13.43 11.26
C LYS A 121 -9.26 12.95 12.43
N TRP A 122 -9.83 12.20 13.37
CA TRP A 122 -9.08 11.68 14.51
C TRP A 122 -7.94 10.77 14.05
N PHE A 123 -8.22 9.78 13.19
CA PHE A 123 -7.21 8.82 12.72
C PHE A 123 -6.12 9.48 11.88
N ILE A 124 -6.47 10.42 10.99
CA ILE A 124 -5.44 11.08 10.17
C ILE A 124 -4.53 12.00 10.99
N LEU A 125 -5.02 12.57 12.10
CA LEU A 125 -4.18 13.31 13.05
C LEU A 125 -3.20 12.39 13.77
N GLN A 126 -3.61 11.16 14.12
CA GLN A 126 -2.68 10.17 14.69
C GLN A 126 -1.60 9.78 13.67
N SER A 127 -1.98 9.52 12.41
CA SER A 127 -1.05 9.25 11.30
C SER A 127 -0.04 10.39 11.10
N ASN A 128 -0.52 11.64 11.11
CA ASN A 128 0.34 12.81 10.99
C ASN A 128 1.29 12.97 12.19
N THR A 129 0.80 12.73 13.40
CA THR A 129 1.60 12.83 14.64
C THR A 129 2.75 11.82 14.62
N LEU A 130 2.48 10.57 14.25
CA LEU A 130 3.54 9.56 14.09
C LEU A 130 4.55 9.96 13.01
N SER A 131 4.07 10.41 11.85
CA SER A 131 4.94 10.83 10.75
C SER A 131 5.85 12.00 11.14
N ARG A 132 5.34 12.95 11.94
CA ARG A 132 6.15 14.05 12.50
C ARG A 132 7.19 13.56 13.50
N ALA A 133 6.83 12.62 14.38
CA ALA A 133 7.74 12.09 15.38
C ALA A 133 8.96 11.39 14.78
N ILE A 134 8.81 10.78 13.59
CA ILE A 134 9.90 10.11 12.87
C ILE A 134 10.46 10.93 11.69
N HIS A 135 10.07 12.20 11.56
CA HIS A 135 10.49 13.09 10.48
C HIS A 135 10.21 12.56 9.05
N ASP A 136 9.15 11.79 8.86
CA ASP A 136 8.72 11.27 7.56
C ASP A 136 7.94 12.33 6.78
N VAL A 137 8.68 13.26 6.16
CA VAL A 137 8.13 14.37 5.37
C VAL A 137 7.13 13.92 4.30
N PRO A 138 7.40 12.87 3.48
CA PRO A 138 6.41 12.37 2.52
C PRO A 138 5.06 12.04 3.16
N ASN A 139 5.07 11.35 4.31
CA ASN A 139 3.83 10.98 4.99
C ASN A 139 3.18 12.14 5.74
N ILE A 140 3.96 13.10 6.27
CA ILE A 140 3.40 14.36 6.81
C ILE A 140 2.58 15.06 5.72
N ILE A 141 3.12 15.19 4.50
CA ILE A 141 2.41 15.82 3.38
C ILE A 141 1.17 15.01 2.99
N SER A 142 1.29 13.68 2.90
CA SER A 142 0.16 12.79 2.60
C SER A 142 -1.00 12.98 3.60
N SER A 143 -0.70 13.04 4.90
CA SER A 143 -1.72 13.25 5.93
C SER A 143 -2.34 14.66 5.87
N LEU A 144 -1.55 15.69 5.56
CA LEU A 144 -2.06 17.06 5.36
C LEU A 144 -3.03 17.14 4.18
N LEU A 145 -2.75 16.44 3.07
CA LEU A 145 -3.67 16.37 1.93
C LEU A 145 -4.99 15.70 2.30
N GLN A 146 -4.95 14.63 3.08
CA GLN A 146 -6.15 13.96 3.56
C GLN A 146 -6.94 14.82 4.57
N LEU A 147 -6.26 15.51 5.49
CA LEU A 147 -6.87 16.47 6.40
C LEU A 147 -7.58 17.59 5.64
N ALA A 148 -6.93 18.16 4.63
CA ALA A 148 -7.51 19.18 3.77
C ALA A 148 -8.78 18.66 3.08
N ALA A 149 -8.73 17.45 2.54
CA ALA A 149 -9.88 16.82 1.88
C ALA A 149 -11.06 16.60 2.85
N ILE A 150 -10.80 16.09 4.06
CA ILE A 150 -11.82 15.89 5.11
C ILE A 150 -12.42 17.23 5.54
N LYS A 151 -11.59 18.24 5.80
CA LYS A 151 -12.05 19.59 6.17
C LYS A 151 -12.87 20.24 5.06
N ALA A 152 -12.47 20.04 3.80
CA ALA A 152 -13.24 20.52 2.66
C ALA A 152 -14.59 19.80 2.50
N ASP A 153 -14.68 18.51 2.85
CA ASP A 153 -15.96 17.78 2.85
C ASP A 153 -16.96 18.31 3.89
N ILE A 154 -16.47 18.82 5.02
CA ILE A 154 -17.27 19.50 6.04
C ILE A 154 -17.35 21.03 5.85
N LYS A 155 -16.93 21.54 4.68
CA LYS A 155 -16.93 22.97 4.29
C LYS A 155 -16.07 23.89 5.15
N ASP A 156 -15.12 23.34 5.90
CA ASP A 156 -14.10 24.12 6.61
C ASP A 156 -12.94 24.45 5.67
N TYR A 157 -13.22 25.32 4.70
CA TYR A 157 -12.28 25.65 3.63
C TYR A 157 -11.05 26.42 4.14
N SER A 158 -11.21 27.19 5.23
CA SER A 158 -10.10 27.94 5.83
C SER A 158 -9.06 27.00 6.42
N LEU A 159 -9.47 26.02 7.23
CA LEU A 159 -8.52 25.03 7.77
C LEU A 159 -7.99 24.09 6.69
N ALA A 160 -8.79 23.75 5.67
CA ALA A 160 -8.31 22.95 4.54
C ALA A 160 -7.20 23.69 3.77
N MET A 161 -7.37 24.99 3.54
CA MET A 161 -6.36 25.84 2.89
C MET A 161 -5.06 25.89 3.70
N ARG A 162 -5.16 25.99 5.03
CA ARG A 162 -3.97 25.99 5.91
C ARG A 162 -3.15 24.70 5.76
N ASP A 163 -3.81 23.54 5.74
CA ASP A 163 -3.12 22.27 5.57
C ASP A 163 -2.43 22.17 4.20
N LEU A 164 -3.08 22.64 3.13
CA LEU A 164 -2.49 22.68 1.78
C LEU A 164 -1.30 23.64 1.69
N ASN A 165 -1.36 24.79 2.37
CA ASN A 165 -0.24 25.73 2.44
C ASN A 165 0.98 25.10 3.11
N GLU A 166 0.78 24.39 4.22
CA GLU A 166 1.86 23.66 4.88
C GLU A 166 2.41 22.53 3.99
N ALA A 167 1.52 21.73 3.37
CA ALA A 167 1.90 20.68 2.45
C ALA A 167 2.72 21.21 1.26
N LEU A 168 2.33 22.36 0.71
CA LEU A 168 3.06 23.04 -0.37
C LEU A 168 4.46 23.41 0.10
N LYS A 169 4.57 24.13 1.22
CA LYS A 169 5.85 24.54 1.80
C LYS A 169 6.78 23.35 2.02
N LEU A 170 6.29 22.28 2.63
CA LEU A 170 7.09 21.07 2.86
C LEU A 170 7.54 20.45 1.53
N SER A 171 6.66 20.34 0.53
CA SER A 171 7.02 19.77 -0.77
C SER A 171 8.05 20.59 -1.53
N THR A 172 7.99 21.93 -1.45
CA THR A 172 8.93 22.83 -2.10
C THR A 172 10.28 22.85 -1.39
N ASP A 173 10.27 22.97 -0.06
CA ASP A 173 11.49 23.04 0.76
C ASP A 173 12.32 21.76 0.61
N ASN A 174 11.65 20.60 0.44
CA ASN A 174 12.28 19.30 0.27
C ASN A 174 12.49 18.89 -1.20
N ARG A 175 12.22 19.79 -2.17
CA ARG A 175 12.40 19.55 -3.61
C ARG A 175 11.71 18.27 -4.09
N MET A 176 10.44 18.10 -3.70
CA MET A 176 9.63 16.93 -4.01
C MET A 176 8.59 17.24 -5.10
N PRO A 177 8.96 17.39 -6.38
CA PRO A 177 8.05 17.88 -7.42
C PRO A 177 6.87 16.93 -7.66
N LYS A 178 7.06 15.61 -7.53
CA LYS A 178 5.95 14.62 -7.61
C LYS A 178 4.93 14.81 -6.49
N THR A 179 5.38 15.22 -5.31
CA THR A 179 4.48 15.52 -4.19
C THR A 179 3.82 16.88 -4.37
N GLU A 180 4.56 17.89 -4.84
CA GLU A 180 4.01 19.21 -5.17
C GLU A 180 2.84 19.10 -6.17
N VAL A 181 2.94 18.24 -7.18
CA VAL A 181 1.84 17.92 -8.11
C VAL A 181 0.57 17.51 -7.36
N LYS A 182 0.67 16.58 -6.39
CA LYS A 182 -0.48 16.14 -5.58
C LYS A 182 -1.03 17.27 -4.71
N VAL A 183 -0.17 18.16 -4.22
CA VAL A 183 -0.60 19.35 -3.48
C VAL A 183 -1.41 20.29 -4.39
N GLN A 184 -0.97 20.50 -5.63
CA GLN A 184 -1.71 21.31 -6.60
C GLN A 184 -3.06 20.68 -6.99
N GLU A 185 -3.13 19.34 -7.07
CA GLU A 185 -4.40 18.63 -7.20
C GLU A 185 -5.32 18.88 -5.99
N GLY A 186 -4.77 18.88 -4.78
CA GLY A 186 -5.49 19.23 -3.55
C GLY A 186 -6.07 20.65 -3.60
N TYR A 187 -5.28 21.64 -4.05
CA TYR A 187 -5.77 23.01 -4.27
C TYR A 187 -6.88 23.06 -5.30
N ALA A 188 -6.72 22.39 -6.44
CA ALA A 188 -7.75 22.36 -7.49
C ALA A 188 -9.07 21.79 -6.95
N GLN A 189 -9.01 20.67 -6.22
CA GLN A 189 -10.18 20.07 -5.58
C GLN A 189 -10.85 21.00 -4.57
N LEU A 190 -10.06 21.68 -3.73
CA LEU A 190 -10.58 22.64 -2.74
C LEU A 190 -11.26 23.83 -3.44
N TYR A 191 -10.61 24.43 -4.43
CA TYR A 191 -11.18 25.55 -5.18
C TYR A 191 -12.42 25.15 -5.98
N GLY A 192 -12.46 23.94 -6.53
CA GLY A 192 -13.66 23.37 -7.16
C GLY A 192 -14.83 23.26 -6.18
N LYS A 193 -14.60 22.78 -4.95
CA LYS A 193 -15.62 22.76 -3.88
C LYS A 193 -16.09 24.15 -3.45
N MET A 194 -15.20 25.13 -3.49
CA MET A 194 -15.51 26.55 -3.26
C MET A 194 -16.19 27.23 -4.46
N LYS A 195 -16.37 26.52 -5.59
CA LYS A 195 -16.83 27.07 -6.88
C LYS A 195 -15.94 28.20 -7.43
N ASN A 196 -14.68 28.27 -7.02
CA ASN A 196 -13.72 29.26 -7.50
C ASN A 196 -12.97 28.71 -8.73
N ARG A 197 -13.61 28.79 -9.89
CA ARG A 197 -13.09 28.24 -11.16
C ARG A 197 -11.76 28.86 -11.59
N THR A 198 -11.56 30.15 -11.32
CA THR A 198 -10.31 30.84 -11.66
C THR A 198 -9.13 30.28 -10.89
N LYS A 199 -9.25 30.13 -9.56
CA LYS A 199 -8.16 29.57 -8.74
C LYS A 199 -7.96 28.07 -8.97
N GLU A 200 -9.03 27.33 -9.24
CA GLU A 200 -8.97 25.94 -9.67
C GLU A 200 -8.12 25.80 -10.96
N ALA A 201 -8.41 26.60 -11.99
CA ALA A 201 -7.66 26.58 -13.24
C ALA A 201 -6.18 26.94 -13.06
N ILE A 202 -5.85 27.89 -12.17
CA ILE A 202 -4.46 28.24 -11.84
C ILE A 202 -3.73 27.05 -11.20
N ALA A 203 -4.35 26.38 -10.24
CA ALA A 203 -3.77 25.20 -9.58
C ALA A 203 -3.53 24.06 -10.59
N LEU A 204 -4.50 23.80 -11.47
CA LEU A 204 -4.36 22.80 -12.54
C LEU A 204 -3.23 23.15 -13.52
N LYS A 205 -3.12 24.41 -13.94
CA LYS A 205 -2.01 24.86 -14.80
C LYS A 205 -0.65 24.64 -14.14
N ARG A 206 -0.53 24.92 -12.83
CA ARG A 206 0.70 24.66 -12.08
C ARG A 206 1.02 23.16 -12.00
N ARG A 207 0.02 22.33 -11.71
CA ARG A 207 0.14 20.86 -11.72
C ARG A 207 0.67 20.36 -13.06
N ASP A 208 0.09 20.81 -14.17
CA ASP A 208 0.44 20.35 -15.51
C ASP A 208 1.86 20.77 -15.89
N PHE A 209 2.24 22.01 -15.58
CA PHE A 209 3.61 22.49 -15.74
C PHE A 209 4.64 21.63 -14.99
N LEU A 210 4.34 21.27 -13.72
CA LEU A 210 5.22 20.41 -12.92
C LEU A 210 5.32 19.00 -13.53
N ASN A 211 4.20 18.41 -13.95
CA ASN A 211 4.18 17.10 -14.60
C ASN A 211 5.03 17.08 -15.87
N ASP A 212 4.93 18.10 -16.71
CA ASP A 212 5.74 18.21 -17.92
C ASP A 212 7.23 18.37 -17.60
N SER A 213 7.56 19.16 -16.57
CA SER A 213 8.93 19.32 -16.09
C SER A 213 9.52 18.00 -15.59
N ILE A 214 8.76 17.24 -14.79
CA ILE A 214 9.16 15.92 -14.28
C ILE A 214 9.41 14.96 -15.43
N LYS A 215 8.47 14.85 -16.39
CA LYS A 215 8.62 13.96 -17.56
C LYS A 215 9.87 14.29 -18.36
N LYS A 216 10.14 15.57 -18.62
CA LYS A 216 11.35 16.01 -19.33
C LYS A 216 12.62 15.64 -18.55
N ALA A 217 12.62 15.82 -17.23
CA ALA A 217 13.75 15.44 -16.39
C ALA A 217 14.00 13.92 -16.38
N GLU A 218 12.94 13.11 -16.29
CA GLU A 218 13.02 11.64 -16.34
C GLU A 218 13.54 11.16 -17.71
N GLN A 219 13.03 11.72 -18.81
CA GLN A 219 13.52 11.41 -20.16
C GLN A 219 15.00 11.78 -20.34
N ALA A 220 15.41 12.95 -19.86
CA ALA A 220 16.81 13.38 -19.92
C ALA A 220 17.72 12.45 -19.09
N GLN A 221 17.24 11.94 -17.94
CA GLN A 221 17.97 11.00 -17.12
C GLN A 221 18.11 9.63 -17.81
N LEU A 222 17.04 9.11 -18.41
CA LEU A 222 17.06 7.87 -19.19
C LEU A 222 18.00 7.97 -20.41
N ALA A 223 17.99 9.11 -21.11
CA ALA A 223 18.88 9.35 -22.24
C ALA A 223 20.37 9.39 -21.83
N LYS A 224 20.68 9.81 -20.60
CA LYS A 224 22.06 9.75 -20.05
C LYS A 224 22.48 8.32 -19.74
N LEU A 225 21.58 7.50 -19.21
CA LEU A 225 21.83 6.09 -18.89
C LEU A 225 22.01 5.23 -20.15
N ASN A 226 21.32 5.57 -21.24
CA ASN A 226 21.36 4.83 -22.51
C ASN A 226 22.51 5.23 -23.46
N LYS A 227 23.45 6.09 -23.04
CA LYS A 227 24.65 6.35 -23.84
C LYS A 227 25.59 5.13 -23.73
N PRO A 228 25.90 4.41 -24.83
CA PRO A 228 26.88 3.35 -24.77
C PRO A 228 28.23 3.93 -24.35
N ASP A 229 28.89 3.29 -23.38
CA ASP A 229 30.22 3.67 -22.89
C ASP A 229 31.19 3.84 -24.07
N SER A 230 31.40 5.08 -24.48
CA SER A 230 32.38 5.46 -25.49
C SER A 230 33.83 5.26 -25.01
N VAL A 231 34.02 4.84 -23.76
CA VAL A 231 35.33 4.50 -23.18
C VAL A 231 35.86 3.18 -23.72
N SER A 232 35.01 2.21 -24.07
CA SER A 232 35.47 0.88 -24.53
C SER A 232 35.91 0.85 -26.00
N LYS A 233 35.42 1.77 -26.85
CA LYS A 233 35.83 1.82 -28.27
C LYS A 233 37.15 2.55 -28.53
N LYS A 234 37.55 3.51 -27.68
CA LYS A 234 38.85 4.20 -27.84
C LYS A 234 40.05 3.33 -27.45
N LYS A 235 39.89 2.38 -26.51
CA LYS A 235 40.98 1.47 -26.10
C LYS A 235 41.23 0.33 -27.10
N LEU A 236 40.22 -0.10 -27.86
CA LEU A 236 40.36 -1.16 -28.88
C LEU A 236 40.93 -0.66 -30.22
N LEU A 237 40.79 0.62 -30.55
CA LEU A 237 41.35 1.20 -31.79
C LEU A 237 42.81 1.67 -31.65
N ALA A 238 43.31 1.84 -30.43
CA ALA A 238 44.70 2.24 -30.16
C ALA A 238 45.70 1.06 -30.19
N ILE A 239 45.25 -0.19 -30.01
CA ILE A 239 46.12 -1.37 -29.97
C ILE A 239 46.46 -1.92 -31.38
N LYS A 240 45.74 -1.49 -32.42
CA LYS A 240 45.90 -2.02 -33.80
C LYS A 240 46.87 -1.24 -34.71
N LYS A 241 47.65 -0.29 -34.19
CA LYS A 241 48.57 0.55 -34.99
C LYS A 241 50.05 0.56 -34.54
N THR A 242 50.57 -0.53 -33.98
CA THR A 242 52.03 -0.71 -33.83
C THR A 242 52.53 -1.75 -34.83
N LYS A 243 53.25 -1.27 -35.85
CA LYS A 243 54.02 -2.05 -36.85
C LYS A 243 55.11 -2.90 -36.17
N PRO A 244 55.53 -4.03 -36.77
CA PRO A 244 56.54 -4.92 -36.22
C PRO A 244 57.95 -4.30 -36.28
N ALA A 245 58.74 -4.52 -35.23
CA ALA A 245 60.14 -4.09 -35.12
C ALA A 245 61.08 -4.97 -35.99
N PRO A 246 62.19 -4.43 -36.51
CA PRO A 246 63.14 -5.19 -37.32
C PRO A 246 64.08 -6.04 -36.46
N SER A 247 64.32 -7.28 -36.88
CA SER A 247 65.26 -8.21 -36.26
C SER A 247 66.71 -7.75 -36.45
N LYS A 248 67.42 -7.50 -35.35
CA LYS A 248 68.88 -7.34 -35.35
C LYS A 248 69.53 -8.72 -35.47
N LYS A 249 70.44 -8.85 -36.45
CA LYS A 249 71.40 -9.96 -36.58
C LYS A 249 72.27 -10.04 -35.32
N LEU A 250 72.36 -11.23 -34.74
CA LEU A 250 73.42 -11.62 -33.82
C LEU A 250 74.49 -12.35 -34.62
N ALA A 251 75.74 -11.93 -34.46
CA ALA A 251 76.93 -12.63 -34.92
C ALA A 251 77.74 -13.09 -33.69
N SER A 252 78.55 -14.13 -33.90
CA SER A 252 79.41 -14.90 -32.97
C SER A 252 78.67 -16.03 -32.23
N LEU A 253 79.05 -17.31 -32.33
CA LEU A 253 80.23 -18.02 -32.86
C LEU A 253 79.79 -19.19 -33.76
#